data_AF-A0A380P7C8-F1
#
_entry.id   AF-A0A380P7C8-F1
#
_cell.length_a   1.000
_cell.length_b   1.000
_cell.length_c   1.000
_cell.angle_alpha   90.00
_cell.angle_beta   90.00
_cell.angle_gamma   90.00
#
_symmetry.space_group_name_H-M   'P 1'
#
loop_
_entity.id
_entity.type
_entity.pdbx_description
1 polymer ?
#
loop_
_entity_poly.entity_id
_entity_poly.type
_entity_poly.pdbx_seq_one_letter_code
_entity_poly.pdbx_strand_id
1 'polypeptide(L)' 'MTYPIIQGGMAWAGTGQLAGSVSEAGGLGIIGTGYWHADQVRTEIQRAREITDKPFGVNVMLMSRHIREVLMSLSKKV' A
#
# COMPACT_ATOMS: atom_id res chain seq x y z
N MET A 1 0.76 -4.07 -15.45
CA MET A 1 2.08 -3.47 -15.22
C MET A 1 2.79 -3.42 -16.56
N THR A 2 3.18 -2.23 -16.99
CA THR A 2 3.69 -1.96 -18.35
C THR A 2 5.11 -1.37 -18.28
N TYR A 3 5.41 -0.60 -17.24
CA TYR A 3 6.70 0.04 -17.05
C TYR A 3 7.46 -0.61 -15.88
N PRO A 4 8.77 -0.84 -15.99
CA PRO A 4 9.60 -1.32 -14.90
C PRO A 4 9.95 -0.19 -13.91
N ILE A 5 8.94 0.56 -13.48
CA ILE A 5 9.06 1.71 -12.57
C ILE A 5 8.30 1.38 -11.29
N ILE A 6 8.98 1.48 -10.15
CA ILE A 6 8.41 1.22 -8.83
C ILE A 6 8.44 2.53 -8.03
N GLN A 7 7.27 2.98 -7.56
CA GLN A 7 7.22 4.06 -6.59
C GLN A 7 7.51 3.48 -5.20
N GLY A 8 8.60 3.92 -4.58
CA GLY A 8 9.04 3.40 -3.28
C GLY A 8 8.06 3.71 -2.15
N GLY A 9 7.78 2.74 -1.29
CA GLY A 9 6.91 2.94 -0.13
C GLY A 9 7.49 3.96 0.85
N MET A 10 6.82 5.10 0.98
CA MET A 10 7.24 6.21 1.86
C MET A 10 6.23 6.35 2.99
N ALA A 11 6.68 6.38 4.24
CA ALA A 11 5.78 6.68 5.35
C ALA A 11 5.14 8.06 5.14
N TRP A 12 3.83 8.16 5.39
CA TRP A 12 3.01 9.37 5.22
C TRP A 12 2.75 9.81 3.77
N ALA A 13 3.78 9.83 2.92
CA ALA A 13 3.65 10.24 1.51
C ALA A 13 3.13 9.10 0.60
N GLY A 14 3.42 7.85 0.94
CA GLY A 14 2.99 6.65 0.21
C GLY A 14 1.54 6.28 0.52
N THR A 15 0.59 7.17 0.24
CA THR A 15 -0.84 6.90 0.40
C THR A 15 -1.37 5.96 -0.67
N GLY A 16 -2.55 5.40 -0.45
CA GLY A 16 -3.31 4.66 -1.43
C GLY A 16 -3.63 5.48 -2.69
N GLN A 17 -3.78 6.80 -2.56
CA GLN A 17 -3.98 7.67 -3.71
C GLN A 17 -2.75 7.68 -4.63
N LEU A 18 -1.55 7.85 -4.06
CA LEU A 18 -0.30 7.83 -4.83
C LEU A 18 -0.05 6.44 -5.43
N ALA A 19 -0.14 5.40 -4.61
CA ALA A 19 0.11 4.03 -5.04
C ALA A 19 -0.89 3.56 -6.11
N GLY A 20 -2.17 3.87 -5.95
CA GLY A 20 -3.22 3.57 -6.93
C GLY A 20 -2.96 4.29 -8.26
N SER A 21 -2.66 5.59 -8.21
CA SER A 21 -2.40 6.39 -9.43
C SER A 21 -1.17 5.89 -10.21
N VAL A 22 -0.07 5.55 -9.53
CA VAL A 22 1.13 4.99 -10.18
C VAL A 22 0.84 3.63 -10.82
N SER A 23 0.09 2.79 -10.13
CA SER A 23 -0.28 1.47 -10.64
C SER A 23 -1.23 1.57 -11.83
N GLU A 24 -2.17 2.52 -11.79
CA GLU A 24 -3.07 2.81 -12.91
C GLU A 24 -2.30 3.30 -14.14
N ALA A 25 -1.32 4.19 -13.96
CA ALA A 25 -0.44 4.66 -15.02
C ALA A 25 0.47 3.56 -15.61
N GLY A 26 0.51 2.37 -15.01
CA GLY A 26 1.23 1.20 -15.52
C GLY A 26 2.55 0.90 -14.82
N GLY A 27 2.93 1.65 -13.80
CA GLY A 27 4.02 1.31 -12.88
C GLY A 27 3.56 0.34 -11.77
N LEU A 28 4.38 0.21 -10.72
CA LEU A 28 4.02 -0.45 -9.47
C LEU A 28 4.03 0.58 -8.33
N GLY A 29 2.85 0.97 -7.86
CA GLY A 29 2.72 1.82 -6.68
C GLY A 29 2.82 1.03 -5.38
N ILE A 30 3.35 1.65 -4.33
CA ILE A 30 3.53 1.01 -3.02
C ILE A 30 3.01 1.92 -1.91
N ILE A 31 2.04 1.41 -1.16
CA ILE A 31 1.53 2.05 0.06
C ILE A 31 2.59 1.93 1.17
N GLY A 32 2.97 3.05 1.78
CA GLY A 32 3.93 3.10 2.88
C GLY A 32 3.23 3.11 4.23
N THR A 33 3.20 1.97 4.92
CA THR A 33 2.47 1.83 6.20
C THR A 33 3.09 2.60 7.36
N GLY A 34 4.42 2.78 7.37
CA GLY A 34 5.12 3.43 8.48
C GLY A 34 4.73 2.83 9.85
N TYR A 35 4.12 3.64 10.71
CA TYR A 35 3.66 3.24 12.05
C TYR A 35 2.13 3.16 12.17
N TRP A 36 1.42 3.03 11.05
CA TRP A 36 -0.04 2.93 11.04
C TRP A 36 -0.57 1.65 11.71
N HIS A 37 -1.78 1.78 12.23
CA HIS A 37 -2.63 0.67 12.68
C HIS A 37 -3.26 -0.07 11.49
N ALA A 38 -3.79 -1.27 11.72
CA ALA A 38 -4.29 -2.10 10.63
C ALA A 38 -5.51 -1.51 9.90
N ASP A 39 -6.36 -0.77 10.62
CA ASP A 39 -7.51 -0.05 10.08
C ASP A 39 -7.09 1.04 9.09
N GLN A 40 -6.07 1.83 9.44
CA GLN A 40 -5.49 2.85 8.56
C GLN A 40 -4.91 2.23 7.28
N VAL A 41 -4.18 1.11 7.43
CA VAL A 41 -3.65 0.36 6.27
C VAL A 41 -4.78 -0.16 5.38
N ARG A 42 -5.88 -0.69 5.95
CA ARG A 42 -7.04 -1.15 5.18
C ARG A 42 -7.71 0.00 4.41
N THR A 43 -7.87 1.16 5.05
CA THR A 43 -8.44 2.35 4.41
C THR A 43 -7.62 2.76 3.18
N GLU A 44 -6.31 2.78 3.29
CA GLU A 44 -5.45 3.15 2.15
C GLU A 44 -5.42 2.07 1.05
N ILE A 45 -5.55 0.79 1.41
CA ILE A 45 -5.74 -0.29 0.43
C ILE A 45 -7.06 -0.12 -0.34
N GLN A 46 -8.16 0.17 0.36
CA GLN A 46 -9.45 0.42 -0.28
C GLN A 46 -9.38 1.63 -1.22
N ARG A 47 -8.77 2.73 -0.77
CA ARG A 47 -8.54 3.92 -1.61
C ARG A 47 -7.72 3.61 -2.86
N ALA A 48 -6.68 2.77 -2.78
CA ALA A 48 -5.94 2.34 -3.96
C ALA A 48 -6.81 1.50 -4.91
N ARG A 49 -7.64 0.59 -4.36
CA ARG A 49 -8.58 -0.24 -5.14
C ARG A 49 -9.69 0.55 -5.82
N GLU A 50 -10.14 1.66 -5.23
CA GLU A 50 -11.09 2.57 -5.88
C GLU A 50 -10.50 3.26 -7.12
N ILE A 51 -9.17 3.39 -7.18
CA ILE A 51 -8.47 4.03 -8.30
C ILE A 51 -8.10 3.02 -9.39
N THR A 52 -7.74 1.79 -9.02
CA THR A 52 -7.21 0.80 -9.96
C THR A 52 -7.47 -0.65 -9.57
N ASP A 53 -7.76 -1.46 -10.59
CA ASP A 53 -7.77 -2.92 -10.50
C ASP A 53 -6.37 -3.55 -10.69
N LYS A 54 -5.38 -2.74 -11.08
CA LYS A 54 -4.01 -3.21 -11.36
C LYS A 54 -3.25 -3.52 -10.06
N PRO A 55 -2.19 -4.35 -10.12
CA PRO A 55 -1.41 -4.69 -8.94
C PRO A 55 -0.73 -3.47 -8.31
N PHE A 56 -0.78 -3.37 -6.99
CA PHE A 56 0.00 -2.45 -6.17
C PHE A 56 0.57 -3.21 -4.96
N GLY A 57 1.59 -2.63 -4.32
CA GLY A 57 2.27 -3.20 -3.15
C GLY A 57 1.94 -2.48 -1.85
N VAL A 58 2.33 -3.12 -0.74
CA VAL A 58 2.29 -2.52 0.61
C VAL A 58 3.66 -2.71 1.25
N ASN A 59 4.31 -1.61 1.62
CA ASN A 59 5.56 -1.60 2.37
C ASN A 59 5.24 -1.64 3.87
N VAL A 60 5.71 -2.71 4.54
CA VAL A 60 5.45 -2.95 5.95
C VAL A 60 6.73 -2.68 6.76
N MET A 61 6.65 -1.73 7.70
CA MET A 61 7.78 -1.42 8.57
C MET A 61 7.93 -2.48 9.68
N LEU A 62 8.95 -3.33 9.56
CA LEU A 62 9.18 -4.45 10.48
C LEU A 62 9.48 -4.01 11.93
N MET A 63 9.96 -2.77 12.11
CA MET A 63 10.20 -2.19 13.44
C MET A 63 8.96 -1.55 14.07
N SER A 64 7.82 -1.52 13.36
CA SER A 64 6.58 -0.97 13.92
C SER A 64 6.05 -1.86 15.05
N ARG A 65 5.64 -1.22 16.15
CA ARG A 65 4.94 -1.92 17.25
C ARG A 65 3.60 -2.55 16.82
N HIS A 66 3.07 -2.14 15.66
CA HIS A 66 1.81 -2.63 15.08
C HIS A 66 2.02 -3.73 14.02
N ILE A 67 3.26 -4.21 13.81
CA ILE A 67 3.62 -5.15 12.75
C ILE A 67 2.72 -6.39 12.68
N ARG A 68 2.45 -7.04 13.81
CA ARG A 68 1.63 -8.26 13.86
C ARG A 68 0.21 -8.01 13.41
N GLU A 69 -0.38 -6.91 13.87
CA GLU A 69 -1.74 -6.51 13.54
C GLU A 69 -1.88 -6.22 12.04
N VAL A 70 -0.92 -5.46 11.48
CA VAL A 70 -0.86 -5.15 10.05
C VAL A 70 -0.67 -6.41 9.22
N LEU A 71 0.26 -7.30 9.57
CA LEU A 71 0.46 -8.55 8.83
C LEU A 71 -0.78 -9.45 8.88
N MET A 72 -1.43 -9.57 10.05
CA MET A 72 -2.69 -10.31 10.17
C MET A 72 -3.78 -9.69 9.29
N SER A 73 -3.83 -8.36 9.18
CA SER A 73 -4.84 -7.69 8.37
C SER A 73 -4.69 -7.96 6.87
N LEU A 74 -3.45 -8.07 6.39
CA LEU A 74 -3.08 -8.40 5.00
C LEU A 74 -3.24 -9.89 4.67
N SER A 75 -3.04 -10.78 5.64
CA SER A 75 -3.11 -12.24 5.44
C SER A 75 -4.53 -12.75 5.18
N LYS A 76 -5.53 -12.06 5.74
CA LYS A 76 -6.94 -12.30 5.42
C LYS A 76 -7.17 -11.62 4.08
N LYS A 77 -7.36 -12.39 2.99
CA LYS A 77 -7.70 -11.87 1.66
C LYS A 77 -8.69 -10.71 1.82
N VAL A 78 -8.20 -9.50 1.59
CA VAL A 78 -9.02 -8.29 1.42
C VAL A 78 -9.63 -8.35 0.03
#